data_AF-A0A2Z6M8N1-F1
#
_entry.id   AF-A0A2Z6M8N1-F1
#
_cell.length_a   1.000
_cell.length_b   1.000
_cell.length_c   1.000
_cell.angle_alpha   90.00
_cell.angle_beta   90.00
_cell.angle_gamma   90.00
#
_symmetry.space_group_name_H-M   'P 1'
#
loop_
_entity.id
_entity.type
_entity.pdbx_description
1 polymer ?
#
loop_
_entity_poly.entity_id
_entity_poly.type
_entity_poly.pdbx_seq_one_letter_code
_entity_poly.pdbx_strand_id
1 'polypeptide(L)'
;MSERNVVCFTALVSGYLRAGDVKCGLKVFDEMVERDVPAWNAVISGCTQNGFFSEGIRLFREMVFVAAGGEGGFCKGNKPNQTWFSG
;
A
#
# COMPACT_ATOMS: atom_id res chain seq x y z
N MET A 1 -9.00 -17.27 16.29
CA MET A 1 -8.89 -16.03 17.09
C MET A 1 -8.08 -15.00 16.29
N SER A 2 -8.55 -14.55 15.13
CA SER A 2 -7.79 -13.62 14.26
C SER A 2 -8.38 -12.20 14.20
N GLU A 3 -9.70 -12.02 14.37
CA GLU A 3 -10.35 -10.70 14.26
C GLU A 3 -9.86 -9.66 15.27
N ARG A 4 -9.55 -10.07 16.51
CA ARG A 4 -9.10 -9.12 17.55
C ARG A 4 -7.78 -8.45 17.20
N ASN A 5 -6.88 -9.13 16.50
CA ASN A 5 -5.61 -8.53 16.09
C ASN A 5 -5.86 -7.47 15.02
N VAL A 6 -6.67 -7.76 14.00
CA VAL A 6 -6.93 -6.81 12.90
C VAL A 6 -7.54 -5.51 13.43
N VAL A 7 -8.50 -5.58 14.35
CA VAL A 7 -9.11 -4.39 14.96
C VAL A 7 -8.10 -3.61 15.81
N CYS A 8 -7.28 -4.28 16.62
CA CYS A 8 -6.24 -3.63 17.43
C CYS A 8 -5.18 -2.94 16.57
N PHE A 9 -4.68 -3.61 15.53
CA PHE A 9 -3.70 -3.04 14.62
C PHE A 9 -4.30 -1.88 13.81
N THR A 10 -5.54 -2.00 13.34
CA THR A 10 -6.24 -0.89 12.65
C THR A 10 -6.40 0.33 13.55
N ALA A 11 -6.71 0.12 14.84
CA ALA A 11 -6.79 1.20 15.82
C ALA A 11 -5.41 1.84 16.08
N LEU A 12 -4.35 1.05 16.19
CA LEU A 12 -2.97 1.54 16.33
C LEU A 12 -2.55 2.37 15.11
N VAL A 13 -2.74 1.82 13.91
CA VAL A 13 -2.46 2.49 12.63
C VAL A 13 -3.22 3.82 12.55
N SER A 14 -4.52 3.82 12.84
CA SER A 14 -5.33 5.04 12.88
C SER A 14 -4.82 6.06 13.91
N GLY A 15 -4.40 5.60 15.09
CA GLY A 15 -3.79 6.44 16.12
C GLY A 15 -2.50 7.13 15.66
N TYR A 16 -1.59 6.38 15.02
CA TYR A 16 -0.36 6.92 14.46
C TYR A 16 -0.61 7.89 13.31
N LEU A 17 -1.56 7.56 12.42
CA LEU A 17 -1.95 8.44 11.32
C LEU A 17 -2.57 9.74 11.87
N ARG A 18 -3.39 9.68 12.90
CA ARG A 18 -3.97 10.88 13.52
C ARG A 18 -2.94 11.73 14.27
N ALA A 19 -1.85 11.11 14.74
CA ALA A 19 -0.71 11.79 15.33
C ALA A 19 0.25 12.39 14.28
N GLY A 20 0.00 12.15 12.98
CA GLY A 20 0.88 12.58 11.88
C GLY A 20 2.11 11.69 11.68
N ASP A 21 2.29 10.64 12.50
CA ASP A 21 3.40 9.71 12.37
C ASP A 21 3.04 8.54 11.45
N VAL A 22 2.95 8.87 10.16
CA VAL A 22 2.61 7.89 9.12
C VAL A 22 3.64 6.77 9.03
N LYS A 23 4.92 7.06 9.30
CA LYS A 23 6.00 6.06 9.20
C LYS A 23 5.83 4.96 10.26
N CYS A 24 5.51 5.33 11.50
CA CYS A 24 5.23 4.34 12.54
C CYS A 24 3.94 3.57 12.26
N GLY A 25 2.89 4.25 11.77
CA GLY A 25 1.66 3.58 11.34
C GLY A 25 1.91 2.52 10.25
N LEU A 26 2.79 2.81 9.29
CA LEU A 26 3.14 1.86 8.22
C LEU A 26 3.96 0.67 8.71
N LYS A 27 4.86 0.87 9.67
CA LYS A 27 5.59 -0.25 10.29
C LYS A 27 4.64 -1.23 10.97
N VAL A 28 3.69 -0.69 11.74
CA VAL A 28 2.66 -1.51 12.40
C VAL A 28 1.80 -2.25 11.37
N PHE A 29 1.51 -1.62 10.23
CA PHE A 29 0.79 -2.25 9.13
C PHE A 29 1.60 -3.36 8.44
N ASP A 30 2.91 -3.19 8.30
CA ASP A 30 3.82 -4.19 7.73
C ASP A 30 3.92 -5.44 8.63
N GLU A 31 3.88 -5.26 9.95
CA GLU A 31 3.85 -6.36 10.93
C GLU A 31 2.54 -7.18 10.91
N MET A 32 1.48 -6.70 10.26
CA MET A 32 0.23 -7.45 10.15
C MET A 32 0.37 -8.63 9.18
N VAL A 33 0.26 -9.85 9.71
CA VAL A 33 0.30 -11.10 8.91
C VAL A 33 -0.98 -11.27 8.07
N GLU A 34 -2.13 -10.90 8.62
CA GLU A 34 -3.43 -10.91 7.92
C GLU A 34 -3.94 -9.47 7.81
N ARG A 35 -4.13 -9.00 6.58
CA ARG A 35 -4.56 -7.62 6.28
C ARG A 35 -5.91 -7.65 5.57
N ASP A 36 -6.96 -7.35 6.31
CA ASP A 36 -8.32 -7.26 5.75
C ASP A 36 -8.53 -5.94 4.99
N VAL A 37 -9.55 -5.92 4.13
CA VAL A 37 -9.98 -4.74 3.35
C VAL A 37 -10.15 -3.48 4.23
N PRO A 38 -10.74 -3.53 5.43
CA PRO A 38 -10.83 -2.35 6.30
C PRO A 38 -9.46 -1.81 6.76
N ALA A 39 -8.47 -2.69 6.97
CA ALA A 39 -7.12 -2.27 7.39
C ALA A 39 -6.39 -1.53 6.27
N TRP A 40 -6.47 -2.02 5.03
CA TRP A 40 -5.96 -1.33 3.84
C TRP A 40 -6.60 0.05 3.67
N ASN A 41 -7.93 0.12 3.78
CA ASN A 41 -8.65 1.39 3.66
C ASN A 41 -8.24 2.40 4.74
N ALA A 42 -8.04 1.95 5.98
CA ALA A 42 -7.60 2.81 7.07
C ALA A 42 -6.21 3.41 6.80
N VAL A 43 -5.25 2.59 6.38
CA VAL A 43 -3.87 3.06 6.12
C VAL A 43 -3.80 3.99 4.90
N ILE A 44 -4.53 3.68 3.83
CA ILE A 44 -4.59 4.50 2.61
C ILE A 44 -5.24 5.86 2.91
N SER A 45 -6.36 5.86 3.66
CA SER A 45 -7.05 7.08 4.04
C SER A 45 -6.17 7.97 4.93
N GLY A 46 -5.53 7.40 5.95
CA GLY A 46 -4.65 8.22 6.81
C GLY A 46 -3.34 8.64 6.13
N CYS A 47 -2.83 7.91 5.14
CA CYS A 47 -1.75 8.41 4.28
C CYS A 47 -2.19 9.64 3.48
N THR A 48 -3.39 9.60 2.92
CA THR A 48 -3.97 10.69 2.12
C THR A 48 -4.21 11.93 2.98
N GLN A 49 -4.73 11.76 4.19
CA GLN A 49 -5.00 12.86 5.13
C GLN A 49 -3.73 13.57 5.61
N ASN A 50 -2.60 12.85 5.69
CA ASN A 50 -1.32 13.40 6.13
C ASN A 50 -0.42 13.88 4.98
N GLY A 51 -0.89 13.84 3.73
CA GLY A 51 -0.13 14.27 2.56
C GLY A 51 0.88 13.25 2.00
N PHE A 52 0.86 12.01 2.51
CA PHE A 52 1.73 10.91 2.05
C PHE A 52 1.08 10.14 0.88
N PHE A 53 0.70 10.86 -0.18
CA PHE A 53 -0.03 10.29 -1.33
C PHE A 53 0.76 9.20 -2.08
N SER A 54 2.08 9.37 -2.22
CA SER A 54 2.94 8.39 -2.89
C SER A 54 2.88 7.02 -2.23
N GLU A 55 2.90 7.01 -0.89
CA GLU A 55 2.85 5.79 -0.09
C GLU A 55 1.44 5.18 -0.07
N GLY A 56 0.41 6.02 0.02
CA GLY A 56 -0.98 5.58 -0.14
C GLY A 56 -1.25 4.90 -1.48
N ILE A 57 -0.71 5.45 -2.59
CA ILE A 57 -0.83 4.83 -3.92
C ILE A 57 -0.04 3.53 -4.00
N ARG A 58 1.14 3.44 -3.37
CA ARG A 58 1.93 2.20 -3.32
C ARG A 58 1.14 1.08 -2.64
N LEU A 59 0.54 1.38 -1.49
CA LEU A 59 -0.27 0.42 -0.72
C LEU A 59 -1.54 0.02 -1.47
N PHE A 60 -2.20 0.97 -2.15
CA PHE A 60 -3.35 0.65 -2.99
C PHE A 60 -2.99 -0.30 -4.14
N ARG A 61 -1.83 -0.09 -4.79
CA ARG A 61 -1.35 -1.01 -5.83
C ARG A 61 -1.04 -2.39 -5.27
N GLU A 62 -0.47 -2.46 -4.07
CA GLU A 62 -0.20 -3.73 -3.40
C GLU A 62 -1.50 -4.46 -3.04
N MET A 63 -2.50 -3.75 -2.50
CA MET A 63 -3.84 -4.29 -2.24
C MET A 63 -4.47 -4.85 -3.52
N VAL A 64 -4.43 -4.10 -4.62
CA VAL A 64 -4.97 -4.52 -5.92
C VAL A 64 -4.17 -5.70 -6.49
N PHE A 65 -2.85 -5.73 -6.31
CA PHE A 65 -2.00 -6.83 -6.76
C PHE A 65 -2.29 -8.13 -5.97
N VAL A 66 -2.46 -8.02 -4.65
CA VAL A 66 -2.85 -9.16 -3.79
C VAL A 66 -4.26 -9.64 -4.13
N ALA A 67 -5.20 -8.72 -4.38
CA ALA A 67 -6.56 -9.05 -4.81
C ALA A 67 -6.59 -9.65 -6.23
N ALA A 68 -5.66 -9.25 -7.10
CA ALA A 68 -5.52 -9.73 -8.47
C ALA A 68 -4.52 -10.89 -8.61
N GLY A 69 -4.25 -11.65 -7.53
CA GLY A 69 -3.46 -12.88 -7.55
C GLY A 69 -4.05 -13.93 -8.51
N GLY A 70 -3.73 -13.79 -9.79
CA GLY A 70 -4.17 -14.61 -10.90
C GLY A 70 -3.79 -13.97 -12.24
N GLU A 71 -2.48 -13.96 -12.53
CA GLU A 71 -1.83 -13.67 -13.82
C GLU A 71 -1.64 -12.20 -14.24
N GLY A 72 -0.38 -11.83 -14.56
CA GLY A 72 -0.08 -10.64 -15.34
C GLY A 72 1.17 -9.89 -14.90
N GLY A 73 2.35 -10.35 -15.35
CA GLY A 73 3.61 -9.66 -15.12
C GLY A 73 3.59 -8.21 -15.62
N PHE A 74 3.98 -7.28 -14.75
CA PHE A 74 4.23 -5.90 -15.15
C PHE A 74 5.51 -5.88 -16.00
N CYS A 75 5.35 -5.67 -17.30
CA CYS A 75 6.44 -5.47 -18.25
C CYS A 75 7.42 -4.43 -17.70
N LYS A 76 8.68 -4.85 -17.47
CA LYS A 76 9.79 -3.91 -17.31
C LYS A 76 9.75 -2.93 -18.47
N GLY A 77 9.74 -1.64 -18.14
CA GLY A 77 10.01 -0.59 -19.11
C GLY A 77 11.32 -0.90 -19.84
N ASN A 78 11.24 -1.01 -21.17
CA ASN A 78 12.41 -0.89 -22.01
C ASN A 78 12.41 0.51 -22.62
N LYS A 79 13.59 1.14 -22.58
CA LYS A 79 13.85 2.57 -22.78
C LYS A 79 13.42 3.08 -24.17
N PRO A 80 12.98 4.34 -24.31
CA PRO A 80 12.77 4.95 -25.61
C PRO A 80 14.10 5.56 -26.09
N ASN A 81 14.85 4.85 -26.93
CA ASN A 81 15.84 5.43 -27.87
C ASN A 81 16.75 4.35 -28.50
N GLN A 82 16.34 3.76 -29.62
CA GLN A 82 17.30 3.49 -30.71
C GLN A 82 16.58 3.70 -32.05
N THR A 83 17.09 4.69 -32.76
CA THR A 83 16.74 5.15 -34.10
C THR A 83 17.00 4.07 -35.14
N TRP A 84 16.02 3.77 -36.00
CA TRP A 84 16.25 3.01 -37.24
C TRP A 84 16.07 3.93 -38.46
N PHE A 85 16.88 4.98 -38.53
CA PHE A 85 17.20 5.60 -39.82
C PHE A 85 18.37 4.82 -40.41
N SER A 86 18.11 3.97 -41.41
CA SER A 86 19.05 3.73 -42.51
C SER A 86 18.39 2.84 -43.57
N GLY A 87 18.44 3.29 -44.82
CA GLY A 87 18.25 2.46 -46.02
C GLY A 87 17.06 2.84 -46.87
#